data_AF-A0AAW3WKW7-F1
#
_entry.id   AF-A0AAW3WKW7-F1
#
_cell.length_a   1.000
_cell.length_b   1.000
_cell.length_c   1.000
_cell.angle_alpha   90.00
_cell.angle_beta   90.00
_cell.angle_gamma   90.00
#
_symmetry.space_group_name_H-M   'P 1'
#
loop_
_entity.id
_entity.type
_entity.pdbx_description
1 polymer ?
#
loop_
_entity_poly.entity_id
_entity_poly.type
_entity_poly.pdbx_seq_one_letter_code
_entity_poly.pdbx_strand_id
1 'polypeptide(L)'
;MKEENTTKEPALAGRLYKLMEQTGVNKSGLARICGISPQAAGRWFTKGKMSKESALKISEAFAVSLSWLLSDDDSADESPFSPDIALTEKHRTLLNLFDRLPESEQDKHIESLKMMVENYDKLFNELLKARNIKEIMIAKQDK
;
A
#
# COMPACT_ATOMS: atom_id res chain seq x y z
N MET A 1 -25.92 -27.69 19.23
CA MET A 1 -25.50 -27.48 17.83
C MET A 1 -24.85 -26.12 17.76
N LYS A 2 -23.54 -26.05 17.50
CA LYS A 2 -22.83 -24.78 17.33
C LYS A 2 -23.05 -24.37 15.89
N GLU A 3 -23.76 -23.25 15.69
CA GLU A 3 -23.94 -22.66 14.37
C GLU A 3 -22.58 -22.21 13.85
N GLU A 4 -22.11 -22.90 12.81
CA GLU A 4 -20.97 -22.51 12.02
C GLU A 4 -21.35 -21.24 11.25
N ASN A 5 -20.93 -20.08 11.77
CA ASN A 5 -20.99 -18.82 11.04
C ASN A 5 -20.08 -18.93 9.80
N THR A 6 -20.69 -19.25 8.67
CA THR A 6 -20.12 -19.16 7.33
C THR A 6 -19.95 -17.69 6.95
N THR A 7 -18.98 -17.02 7.60
CA THR A 7 -18.60 -15.65 7.25
C THR A 7 -17.88 -15.69 5.91
N LYS A 8 -18.61 -15.43 4.81
CA LYS A 8 -18.01 -15.08 3.51
C LYS A 8 -16.95 -14.01 3.77
N GLU A 9 -15.72 -14.25 3.32
CA GLU A 9 -14.67 -13.24 3.39
C GLU A 9 -15.18 -11.98 2.69
N PRO A 10 -15.04 -10.80 3.31
CA PRO A 10 -15.56 -9.59 2.70
C PRO A 10 -14.78 -9.30 1.41
N ALA A 11 -15.48 -8.92 0.33
CA ALA A 11 -14.90 -8.56 -0.96
C ALA A 11 -13.69 -7.60 -0.84
N LEU A 12 -13.79 -6.65 0.10
CA LEU A 12 -12.71 -5.72 0.44
C LEU A 12 -11.44 -6.43 0.94
N ALA A 13 -11.55 -7.49 1.73
CA ALA A 13 -10.40 -8.22 2.26
C ALA A 13 -9.60 -8.89 1.14
N GLY A 14 -10.27 -9.50 0.16
CA GLY A 14 -9.63 -10.11 -1.00
C GLY A 14 -8.80 -9.10 -1.80
N ARG A 15 -9.35 -7.91 -2.03
CA ARG A 15 -8.63 -6.81 -2.72
C ARG A 15 -7.44 -6.30 -1.93
N LEU A 16 -7.59 -6.15 -0.62
CA LEU A 16 -6.48 -5.75 0.24
C LEU A 16 -5.38 -6.82 0.25
N TYR A 17 -5.71 -8.12 0.23
CA TYR A 17 -4.71 -9.18 0.11
C TYR A 17 -3.99 -9.13 -1.24
N LYS A 18 -4.71 -8.93 -2.35
CA LYS A 18 -4.10 -8.75 -3.67
C LYS A 18 -3.15 -7.55 -3.71
N LEU A 19 -3.56 -6.44 -3.08
CA LEU A 19 -2.72 -5.25 -2.93
C LEU A 19 -1.47 -5.52 -2.09
N MET A 20 -1.60 -6.28 -0.99
CA MET A 20 -0.49 -6.67 -0.13
C MET A 20 0.50 -7.60 -0.84
N GLU A 21 0.02 -8.54 -1.66
CA GLU A 21 0.87 -9.45 -2.45
C GLU A 21 1.67 -8.68 -3.51
N GLN A 22 1.05 -7.71 -4.19
CA GLN A 22 1.70 -6.95 -5.24
C GLN A 22 2.66 -5.87 -4.73
N THR A 23 2.41 -5.30 -3.55
CA THR A 23 3.22 -4.19 -3.00
C THR A 23 4.17 -4.64 -1.89
N GLY A 24 4.03 -5.87 -1.39
CA GLY A 24 4.81 -6.41 -0.27
C GLY A 24 4.45 -5.80 1.10
N VAL A 25 3.43 -4.93 1.16
CA VAL A 25 3.02 -4.27 2.40
C VAL A 25 2.21 -5.22 3.28
N ASN A 26 2.44 -5.19 4.60
CA ASN A 26 1.67 -5.97 5.56
C ASN A 26 0.50 -5.16 6.18
N LYS A 27 -0.42 -5.83 6.90
CA LYS A 27 -1.59 -5.19 7.54
C LYS A 27 -1.23 -4.00 8.43
N SER A 28 -0.09 -4.06 9.12
CA SER A 28 0.41 -2.97 9.97
C SER A 28 0.95 -1.81 9.13
N GLY A 29 1.54 -2.08 7.98
CA GLY A 29 1.95 -1.06 7.00
C GLY A 29 0.76 -0.32 6.42
N LEU A 30 -0.32 -1.01 6.07
CA LEU A 30 -1.58 -0.39 5.64
C LEU A 30 -2.16 0.54 6.73
N ALA A 31 -2.14 0.10 7.98
CA ALA A 31 -2.57 0.91 9.12
C ALA A 31 -1.73 2.19 9.25
N ARG A 32 -0.40 2.07 9.09
CA ARG A 32 0.54 3.20 9.16
C ARG A 32 0.29 4.21 8.04
N ILE A 33 0.08 3.75 6.81
CA ILE A 33 -0.22 4.61 5.65
C ILE A 33 -1.52 5.39 5.89
N CYS A 34 -2.52 4.74 6.47
CA CYS A 34 -3.80 5.39 6.76
C CYS A 34 -3.78 6.27 8.02
N GLY A 35 -2.72 6.19 8.83
CA GLY A 35 -2.62 6.88 10.12
C GLY A 35 -3.58 6.33 11.18
N ILE A 36 -3.96 5.05 11.09
CA ILE A 36 -4.92 4.42 12.01
C ILE A 36 -4.27 3.31 12.85
N SER A 37 -4.99 2.82 13.86
CA SER A 37 -4.51 1.69 14.67
C SER A 37 -4.50 0.38 13.85
N PRO A 38 -3.54 -0.53 14.09
CA PRO A 38 -3.50 -1.84 13.43
C PRO A 38 -4.77 -2.67 13.66
N GLN A 39 -5.44 -2.46 14.80
CA GLN A 39 -6.71 -3.10 15.12
C GLN A 39 -7.85 -2.60 14.21
N ALA A 40 -7.86 -1.30 13.90
CA ALA A 40 -8.82 -0.72 12.96
C ALA A 40 -8.57 -1.24 11.54
N ALA A 41 -7.30 -1.36 11.12
CA ALA A 41 -6.96 -1.99 9.84
C ALA A 41 -7.34 -3.48 9.80
N GLY A 42 -7.16 -4.22 10.91
CA GLY A 42 -7.57 -5.62 11.04
C GLY A 42 -9.09 -5.83 10.88
N ARG A 43 -9.90 -4.82 11.24
CA ARG A 43 -11.35 -4.85 11.03
C ARG A 43 -11.75 -4.81 9.56
N TRP A 44 -10.89 -4.33 8.65
CA TRP A 44 -11.17 -4.38 7.21
C TRP A 44 -11.22 -5.81 6.69
N PHE A 45 -10.32 -6.65 7.17
CA PHE A 45 -10.20 -8.05 6.75
C PHE A 45 -11.28 -8.96 7.34
N THR A 46 -11.91 -8.55 8.45
CA THR A 46 -12.91 -9.35 9.18
C THR A 46 -14.32 -8.84 8.98
N LYS A 47 -14.53 -7.51 8.99
CA LYS A 47 -15.85 -6.87 8.84
C LYS A 47 -16.09 -6.27 7.45
N GLY A 48 -15.07 -6.15 6.60
CA GLY A 48 -15.23 -5.65 5.24
C GLY A 48 -15.57 -4.17 5.10
N LYS A 49 -15.41 -3.36 6.15
CA LYS A 49 -15.78 -1.95 6.14
C LYS A 49 -14.57 -1.06 6.38
N MET A 50 -14.33 -0.14 5.45
CA MET A 50 -13.28 0.86 5.51
C MET A 50 -13.87 2.27 5.37
N SER A 51 -13.27 3.25 6.04
CA SER A 51 -13.68 4.65 5.88
C SER A 51 -13.21 5.19 4.54
N LYS A 52 -13.99 6.11 3.94
CA LYS A 52 -13.60 6.80 2.69
C LYS A 52 -12.22 7.46 2.80
N GLU A 53 -11.89 8.02 3.96
CA GLU A 53 -10.59 8.64 4.20
C GLU A 53 -9.43 7.64 4.16
N SER A 54 -9.59 6.45 4.76
CA SER A 54 -8.56 5.40 4.69
C SER A 54 -8.44 4.86 3.27
N ALA A 55 -9.57 4.69 2.58
CA ALA A 55 -9.60 4.24 1.20
C ALA A 55 -8.88 5.21 0.26
N LEU A 56 -9.06 6.51 0.47
CA LEU A 56 -8.40 7.57 -0.29
C LEU A 56 -6.89 7.56 -0.04
N LYS A 57 -6.45 7.41 1.22
CA LYS A 57 -5.01 7.28 1.55
C LYS A 57 -4.36 6.06 0.92
N ILE A 58 -5.05 4.91 0.88
CA ILE A 58 -4.56 3.70 0.20
C ILE A 58 -4.53 3.93 -1.32
N SER A 59 -5.57 4.53 -1.88
CA SER A 59 -5.64 4.90 -3.30
C SER A 59 -4.47 5.79 -3.70
N GLU A 60 -4.16 6.82 -2.93
CA GLU A 60 -3.02 7.71 -3.17
C GLU A 60 -1.67 7.02 -2.96
N ALA A 61 -1.51 6.25 -1.88
CA ALA A 61 -0.25 5.62 -1.53
C ALA A 61 0.16 4.49 -2.49
N PHE A 62 -0.83 3.77 -3.03
CA PHE A 62 -0.61 2.61 -3.89
C PHE A 62 -1.02 2.85 -5.35
N ALA A 63 -1.47 4.07 -5.68
CA ALA A 63 -1.99 4.43 -6.99
C ALA A 63 -3.10 3.47 -7.49
N VAL A 64 -3.94 2.99 -6.56
CA VAL A 64 -5.05 2.09 -6.88
C VAL A 64 -6.36 2.86 -7.00
N SER A 65 -7.26 2.40 -7.86
CA SER A 65 -8.55 3.07 -8.03
C SER A 65 -9.40 2.99 -6.76
N LEU A 66 -9.93 4.13 -6.30
CA LEU A 66 -10.83 4.19 -5.16
C LEU A 66 -12.13 3.42 -5.42
N SER A 67 -12.64 3.46 -6.65
CA SER A 67 -13.84 2.70 -7.05
C SER A 67 -13.57 1.20 -7.04
N TRP A 68 -12.37 0.78 -7.48
CA TRP A 68 -11.95 -0.62 -7.41
C TRP A 68 -11.84 -1.10 -5.97
N LEU A 69 -11.20 -0.31 -5.11
CA LEU A 69 -10.98 -0.65 -3.71
C LEU A 69 -12.29 -0.77 -2.90
N LEU A 70 -13.27 0.08 -3.20
CA LEU A 70 -14.56 0.16 -2.50
C LEU A 70 -15.71 -0.57 -3.21
N SER A 71 -15.45 -1.24 -4.34
CA SER A 71 -16.50 -1.95 -5.07
C SER A 71 -17.04 -3.13 -4.24
N ASP A 72 -18.35 -3.29 -4.22
CA ASP A 72 -19.02 -4.47 -3.63
C ASP A 72 -19.11 -5.65 -4.62
N ASP A 73 -18.64 -5.47 -5.86
CA ASP A 73 -18.75 -6.47 -6.93
C ASP A 73 -17.49 -7.31 -7.06
N ASP A 74 -17.55 -8.57 -6.62
CA ASP A 74 -16.48 -9.57 -6.74
C ASP A 74 -16.15 -9.94 -8.21
N SER A 75 -16.98 -9.53 -9.18
CA SER A 75 -16.80 -9.85 -10.61
C SER A 75 -15.94 -8.86 -11.39
N ALA A 76 -15.45 -7.79 -10.76
CA ALA A 76 -14.63 -6.80 -11.45
C ALA A 76 -13.19 -7.32 -11.64
N ASP A 77 -12.96 -7.93 -12.81
CA ASP A 77 -11.65 -8.12 -13.46
C ASP A 77 -11.01 -6.77 -13.87
N GLU A 78 -11.43 -5.67 -13.24
CA GLU A 78 -10.82 -4.36 -13.39
C GLU A 78 -9.44 -4.41 -12.72
N SER A 79 -8.43 -4.00 -13.48
CA SER A 79 -7.08 -3.80 -12.96
C SER A 79 -7.13 -2.93 -11.69
N PRO A 80 -6.41 -3.29 -10.61
CA PRO A 80 -6.33 -2.47 -9.39
C PRO A 80 -5.89 -1.03 -9.67
N PHE A 81 -5.13 -0.86 -10.75
CA PHE A 81 -4.60 0.40 -11.22
C PHE A 81 -5.59 1.04 -12.17
N SER A 82 -6.09 2.21 -11.77
CA SER A 82 -6.75 3.12 -12.70
C SER A 82 -5.76 3.46 -13.83
N PRO A 83 -6.18 3.43 -15.12
CA PRO A 83 -5.36 3.94 -16.22
C PRO A 83 -5.02 5.43 -16.05
N ASP A 84 -5.75 6.13 -15.18
CA ASP A 84 -5.54 7.53 -14.81
C ASP A 84 -4.49 7.73 -13.70
N ILE A 85 -3.32 7.08 -13.81
CA ILE A 85 -2.14 7.64 -13.13
C ILE A 85 -1.84 8.94 -13.88
N ALA A 86 -2.30 10.07 -13.34
CA ALA A 86 -1.85 11.37 -13.78
C ALA A 86 -0.34 11.44 -13.51
N LEU A 87 0.45 11.00 -14.50
CA LEU A 87 1.90 11.01 -14.43
C LEU A 87 2.34 12.42 -14.07
N THR A 88 2.95 12.56 -12.90
CA THR A 88 3.58 13.82 -12.50
C THR A 88 4.59 14.22 -13.57
N GLU A 89 4.92 15.50 -13.66
CA GLU A 89 5.92 16.00 -14.61
C GLU A 89 7.25 15.25 -14.49
N LYS A 90 7.64 14.88 -13.26
CA LYS A 90 8.83 14.05 -12.99
C LYS A 90 8.69 12.63 -13.54
N HIS A 91 7.53 11.98 -13.38
CA HIS A 91 7.30 10.65 -13.95
C HIS A 91 7.34 10.68 -15.48
N ARG A 92 6.72 11.67 -16.12
CA ARG A 92 6.76 11.84 -17.59
C ARG A 92 8.18 12.07 -18.09
N THR A 93 8.94 12.91 -17.39
CA THR A 93 10.33 13.20 -17.72
C THR A 93 11.19 11.95 -17.59
N LEU A 94 11.02 11.20 -16.49
CA LEU A 94 11.74 9.95 -16.26
C LEU A 94 11.46 8.93 -17.37
N LEU A 95 10.19 8.71 -17.73
CA LEU A 95 9.81 7.81 -18.82
C LEU A 95 10.41 8.26 -20.16
N ASN A 96 10.31 9.55 -20.50
CA ASN A 96 10.86 10.07 -21.76
C ASN A 96 12.38 9.91 -21.85
N LEU A 97 13.09 10.08 -20.74
CA LEU A 97 14.54 9.87 -20.69
C LEU A 97 14.88 8.39 -20.74
N PHE A 98 14.16 7.57 -19.99
CA PHE A 98 14.38 6.13 -19.90
C PHE A 98 14.17 5.43 -21.24
N ASP A 99 13.12 5.78 -21.99
CA ASP A 99 12.81 5.23 -23.32
C ASP A 99 13.87 5.58 -24.38
N ARG A 100 14.70 6.61 -24.14
CA ARG A 100 15.80 6.99 -25.02
C ARG A 100 17.11 6.26 -24.72
N LEU A 101 17.19 5.54 -23.60
CA LEU A 101 18.38 4.81 -23.20
C LEU A 101 18.44 3.44 -23.90
N PRO A 102 19.63 2.92 -24.21
CA PRO A 102 19.81 1.52 -24.60
C PRO A 102 19.40 0.57 -23.46
N GLU A 103 18.96 -0.65 -23.80
CA GLU A 103 18.55 -1.68 -22.82
C GLU A 103 19.59 -1.90 -21.72
N SER A 104 20.88 -1.95 -22.09
CA SER A 104 21.96 -2.14 -21.10
C SER A 104 22.07 -1.02 -20.06
N GLU A 105 21.67 0.20 -20.42
CA GLU A 105 21.68 1.35 -19.50
C GLU A 105 20.37 1.44 -18.73
N GLN A 106 19.25 1.07 -19.35
CA GLN A 106 17.97 0.92 -18.69
C GLN A 106 18.07 -0.05 -17.51
N ASP A 107 18.64 -1.24 -17.72
CA ASP A 107 18.81 -2.26 -16.68
C ASP A 107 19.65 -1.76 -15.51
N LYS A 108 20.78 -1.10 -15.80
CA LYS A 108 21.64 -0.49 -14.77
C LYS A 108 20.90 0.58 -13.97
N HIS A 109 20.12 1.42 -14.63
CA HIS A 109 19.34 2.46 -13.95
C HIS A 109 18.25 1.87 -13.06
N ILE A 110 17.57 0.81 -13.51
CA ILE A 110 16.59 0.09 -12.68
C ILE A 110 17.27 -0.54 -11.47
N GLU A 111 18.42 -1.19 -11.64
CA GLU A 111 19.17 -1.78 -10.54
C GLU A 111 19.63 -0.72 -9.53
N SER A 112 20.13 0.41 -10.03
CA SER A 112 20.53 1.55 -9.19
C SER A 112 19.36 2.11 -8.37
N LEU A 113 18.19 2.29 -9.01
CA LEU A 113 16.99 2.76 -8.31
C LEU A 113 16.53 1.76 -7.24
N LYS A 114 16.56 0.45 -7.53
CA LYS A 114 16.24 -0.60 -6.56
C LYS A 114 17.17 -0.54 -5.35
N MET A 115 18.49 -0.48 -5.58
CA MET A 115 19.48 -0.38 -4.50
C MET A 115 19.29 0.90 -3.68
N MET A 116 18.97 2.02 -4.32
CA MET A 116 18.72 3.28 -3.63
C MET A 116 17.50 3.18 -2.70
N VAL A 117 16.40 2.60 -3.18
CA VAL A 117 15.19 2.37 -2.37
C VAL A 117 15.49 1.47 -1.17
N GLU A 118 16.14 0.33 -1.40
CA GLU A 118 16.50 -0.60 -0.34
C GLU A 118 17.42 0.04 0.72
N ASN A 119 18.40 0.82 0.27
CA ASN A 119 19.30 1.54 1.17
C ASN A 119 18.56 2.57 2.03
N TYR A 120 17.62 3.32 1.45
CA TYR A 120 16.80 4.26 2.22
C TYR A 120 15.87 3.55 3.20
N ASP A 121 15.28 2.44 2.82
CA ASP A 121 14.46 1.62 3.72
C ASP A 121 15.28 1.09 4.88
N LYS A 122 16.50 0.61 4.61
CA LYS A 122 17.44 0.16 5.65
C LYS A 122 17.83 1.32 6.58
N LEU A 123 18.23 2.46 6.03
CA LEU A 123 18.59 3.65 6.81
C LEU A 123 17.41 4.14 7.65
N PHE A 124 16.20 4.17 7.09
CA PHE A 124 14.99 4.54 7.82
C PHE A 124 14.73 3.58 8.98
N ASN A 125 14.87 2.27 8.75
CA ASN A 125 14.75 1.25 9.80
C ASN A 125 15.82 1.39 10.89
N GLU A 126 17.07 1.72 10.53
CA GLU A 126 18.14 2.00 11.48
C GLU A 126 17.84 3.26 12.31
N LEU A 127 17.38 4.33 11.69
CA LEU A 127 16.97 5.56 12.39
C LEU A 127 15.79 5.32 13.36
N LEU A 128 14.81 4.50 12.96
CA LEU A 128 13.71 4.10 13.83
C LEU A 128 14.18 3.33 15.06
N LYS A 129 15.19 2.46 14.91
CA LYS A 129 15.82 1.71 16.01
C LYS A 129 16.65 2.63 16.91
N ALA A 130 17.48 3.49 16.32
CA ALA A 130 18.40 4.36 17.05
C ALA A 130 17.69 5.41 17.92
N ARG A 131 16.53 5.90 17.50
CA ARG A 131 15.75 6.90 18.26
C ARG A 131 14.70 6.31 19.20
N ASN A 132 14.65 4.99 19.42
CA ASN A 132 13.61 4.31 20.21
C ASN A 132 12.20 4.87 19.94
N ILE A 133 11.90 5.23 18.69
CA ILE A 133 10.64 5.90 18.31
C ILE A 133 9.44 4.99 18.57
N LYS A 134 9.66 3.67 18.69
CA LYS A 134 8.66 2.74 19.21
C LYS A 134 8.13 3.18 20.59
N GLU A 135 8.98 3.63 21.51
CA GLU A 135 8.54 4.10 22.83
C GLU A 135 7.86 5.47 22.78
N ILE A 136 8.33 6.38 21.92
CA ILE A 136 7.72 7.73 21.77
C ILE A 136 6.37 7.66 21.04
N MET A 137 6.20 6.72 20.09
CA MET A 137 4.91 6.46 19.44
C MET A 137 3.91 5.78 20.38
N ILE A 138 4.36 4.92 21.29
CA ILE A 138 3.51 4.31 22.34
C ILE A 138 3.10 5.39 23.36
N ALA A 139 4.02 6.24 23.82
CA ALA A 139 3.75 7.28 24.81
C ALA A 139 2.81 8.40 24.33
N LYS A 140 2.61 8.56 23.02
CA LYS A 140 1.60 9.49 22.44
C LYS A 140 0.21 8.87 22.26
N GLN A 141 0.05 7.56 22.45
CA GLN A 141 -1.27 6.91 22.42
C GLN A 141 -1.95 6.83 23.80
N ASP A 142 -1.23 7.11 24.88
CA ASP A 142 -1.73 7.09 26.27
C ASP A 142 -2.03 8.49 26.85
N LYS A 143 -2.21 9.52 26.00
CA LYS A 143 -2.64 10.87 26.41
C LYS A 143 -3.82 11.38 25.61
#